data_AF-A0A376YAY5-F1
#
_entry.id   AF-A0A376YAY5-F1
#
_cell.length_a   1.000
_cell.length_b   1.000
_cell.length_c   1.000
_cell.angle_alpha   90.00
_cell.angle_beta   90.00
_cell.angle_gamma   90.00
#
_symmetry.space_group_name_H-M   'P 1'
#
loop_
_entity.id
_entity.type
_entity.pdbx_description
1 polymer ?
#
loop_
_entity_poly.entity_id
_entity_poly.type
_entity_poly.pdbx_seq_one_letter_code
_entity_poly.pdbx_strand_id
1 'polypeptide(L)' 'MKLKIVAVVVTGLLAANVAHAAEVYNKDGNKLDLYGKVTALRYLLMISVTMVIKLMPVSALKEKRKSMIK' A
#
# COMPACT_ATOMS: atom_id res chain seq x y z
N MET A 1 -16.54 12.01 -42.82
CA MET A 1 -16.46 11.06 -41.68
C MET A 1 -15.04 10.88 -41.13
N LYS A 2 -13.97 10.96 -41.95
CA LYS A 2 -12.57 10.80 -41.51
C LYS A 2 -12.13 11.82 -40.43
N LEU A 3 -12.53 13.09 -40.53
CA LEU A 3 -12.14 14.14 -39.59
C LEU A 3 -12.66 13.92 -38.15
N LYS A 4 -13.87 13.35 -38.00
CA LYS A 4 -14.47 13.08 -36.69
C LYS A 4 -13.70 12.00 -35.93
N ILE A 5 -13.25 10.97 -36.65
CA ILE A 5 -12.44 9.88 -36.08
C ILE A 5 -11.10 10.44 -35.61
N VAL A 6 -10.45 11.28 -36.42
CA VAL A 6 -9.19 11.95 -36.04
C VAL A 6 -9.36 12.81 -34.78
N ALA A 7 -10.44 13.60 -34.69
CA ALA A 7 -10.71 14.43 -33.52
C ALA A 7 -10.88 13.60 -32.22
N VAL A 8 -11.58 12.48 -32.31
CA VAL A 8 -11.77 11.55 -31.17
C VAL A 8 -10.45 10.90 -30.76
N VAL A 9 -9.64 10.47 -31.74
CA VAL A 9 -8.33 9.88 -31.48
C VAL A 9 -7.39 10.90 -30.81
N VAL A 10 -7.34 12.13 -31.31
CA VAL A 10 -6.51 13.20 -30.72
C VAL A 10 -6.96 13.50 -29.29
N THR A 11 -8.26 13.64 -29.06
CA THR A 11 -8.81 13.91 -27.72
C THR A 11 -8.53 12.75 -26.75
N GLY A 12 -8.64 11.50 -27.23
CA GLY A 12 -8.31 10.30 -26.46
C GLY A 12 -6.84 10.23 -26.09
N LEU A 13 -5.94 10.56 -27.02
CA LEU A 13 -4.49 10.61 -26.77
C LEU A 13 -4.12 11.71 -25.76
N LEU A 14 -4.76 12.88 -25.85
CA LEU A 14 -4.55 13.98 -24.90
C LEU A 14 -5.05 13.62 -23.49
N ALA A 15 -6.21 12.98 -23.39
CA ALA A 15 -6.78 12.55 -22.11
C ALA A 15 -5.99 11.41 -21.45
N ALA A 16 -5.44 10.48 -22.26
CA ALA A 16 -4.63 9.35 -21.77
C ALA A 16 -3.34 9.80 -21.08
N ASN A 17 -2.82 10.98 -21.42
CA ASN A 17 -1.63 11.54 -20.77
C ASN A 17 -1.91 12.18 -19.40
N VAL A 18 -3.16 12.25 -18.91
CA VAL A 18 -3.50 12.88 -17.60
C VAL A 18 -3.36 11.91 -16.42
N ALA A 19 -2.71 10.75 -16.60
CA ALA A 19 -2.29 9.89 -15.50
C ALA A 19 -0.90 10.27 -14.98
N HIS A 20 -0.69 11.55 -14.67
CA HIS A 20 0.58 11.97 -14.05
C HIS A 20 0.54 11.57 -12.57
N ALA A 21 1.50 10.73 -12.17
CA ALA A 21 1.81 10.48 -10.77
C ALA A 21 1.94 11.83 -10.06
N ALA A 22 0.97 12.13 -9.19
CA ALA A 22 1.02 13.31 -8.35
C ALA A 22 2.15 13.08 -7.34
N GLU A 23 3.36 13.50 -7.69
CA GLU A 23 4.36 13.87 -6.71
C GLU A 23 3.70 14.95 -5.84
N VAL A 24 3.33 14.58 -4.61
CA VAL A 24 2.68 15.51 -3.69
C VAL A 24 3.79 16.37 -3.10
N TYR A 25 3.70 17.68 -3.29
CA TYR A 25 4.67 18.63 -2.75
C TYR A 25 4.02 19.43 -1.62
N ASN A 26 4.80 19.77 -0.58
CA ASN A 26 4.35 20.74 0.41
C ASN A 26 4.46 22.18 -0.14
N LYS A 27 3.97 23.17 0.62
CA LYS A 27 4.02 24.60 0.26
C LYS A 27 5.45 25.14 0.07
N ASP A 28 6.42 24.49 0.69
CA ASP A 28 7.84 24.83 0.63
C ASP A 28 8.57 24.15 -0.56
N GLY A 29 7.87 23.33 -1.34
CA GLY A 29 8.42 22.66 -2.53
C GLY A 29 9.15 21.35 -2.25
N ASN A 30 9.04 20.77 -1.06
CA ASN A 30 9.60 19.45 -0.76
C ASN A 30 8.67 18.33 -1.26
N LYS A 31 9.27 17.30 -1.90
CA LYS A 31 8.56 16.06 -2.25
C LYS A 31 8.09 15.34 -0.97
N LEU A 32 6.80 15.07 -0.88
CA LEU A 32 6.20 14.27 0.18
C LEU A 32 6.39 12.78 -0.15
N ASP A 33 7.35 12.14 0.51
CA ASP A 33 7.55 10.69 0.41
C ASP A 33 6.48 9.97 1.26
N LEU A 34 5.41 9.52 0.60
CA LEU A 34 4.35 8.73 1.21
C LEU A 34 4.83 7.28 1.43
N TYR A 35 5.65 7.08 2.47
CA TYR A 35 6.11 5.78 2.99
C TYR A 35 4.98 4.83 3.48
N GLY A 36 3.71 5.15 3.18
CA GLY A 36 2.51 4.50 3.72
C GLY A 36 2.31 3.04 3.30
N LYS A 37 2.96 2.56 2.24
CA LYS A 37 2.88 1.14 1.83
C LYS A 37 3.65 0.20 2.77
N VAL A 38 4.76 0.66 3.36
CA VAL A 38 5.59 -0.16 4.26
C VAL A 38 4.92 -0.31 5.63
N THR A 39 4.27 0.75 6.10
CA THR A 39 3.61 0.79 7.40
C THR A 39 2.31 -0.04 7.43
N ALA A 40 1.55 -0.08 6.33
CA ALA A 40 0.35 -0.90 6.23
C ALA A 40 0.63 -2.40 6.35
N LEU A 41 1.68 -2.91 5.69
CA LEU A 41 2.09 -4.31 5.80
C LEU A 41 2.55 -4.66 7.22
N ARG A 42 3.29 -3.76 7.88
CA ARG A 42 3.74 -3.97 9.26
C ARG A 42 2.57 -4.00 10.24
N TYR A 43 1.58 -3.12 10.09
CA TYR A 43 0.37 -3.14 10.93
C TYR A 43 -0.48 -4.38 10.66
N LEU A 44 -0.69 -4.78 9.40
CA LEU A 44 -1.44 -6.00 9.06
C LEU A 44 -0.76 -7.26 9.60
N LEU A 45 0.56 -7.37 9.45
CA LEU A 45 1.34 -8.48 9.99
C LEU A 45 1.28 -8.49 11.53
N MET A 46 1.40 -7.33 12.17
CA MET A 46 1.37 -7.22 13.64
C MET A 46 -0.02 -7.53 14.21
N ILE A 47 -1.09 -7.10 13.54
CA ILE A 47 -2.47 -7.43 13.91
C ILE A 47 -2.74 -8.93 13.76
N SER A 48 -2.28 -9.55 12.67
CA SER A 48 -2.43 -10.99 12.43
C SER A 48 -1.69 -11.83 13.49
N VAL A 49 -0.42 -11.50 13.78
CA VAL A 49 0.38 -12.20 14.78
C VAL A 49 -0.22 -12.04 16.19
N THR A 50 -0.72 -10.85 16.51
CA THR A 50 -1.34 -10.58 17.82
C THR A 50 -2.65 -11.34 18.00
N MET A 51 -3.51 -11.42 16.98
CA MET A 51 -4.74 -12.22 17.03
C MET A 51 -4.44 -13.71 17.22
N VAL A 52 -3.48 -14.25 16.47
CA VAL A 52 -3.10 -15.67 16.55
C VAL A 52 -2.58 -16.03 17.93
N ILE A 53 -1.75 -15.17 18.54
CA ILE A 53 -1.25 -15.37 19.92
C ILE A 53 -2.37 -15.23 20.95
N LYS A 54 -3.30 -14.29 20.75
CA LYS A 54 -4.39 -14.01 21.69
C LYS A 54 -5.47 -15.11 21.70
N LEU A 55 -5.60 -15.87 20.61
CA LEU A 55 -6.53 -16.99 20.49
C LEU A 55 -5.92 -18.34 20.91
N MET A 56 -4.61 -18.41 21.22
CA MET A 56 -3.99 -19.64 21.70
C MET A 56 -4.28 -19.89 23.19
N PRO A 57 -4.50 -21.15 23.61
CA PRO A 57 -4.57 -21.50 25.03
C PRO A 57 -3.20 -21.31 25.70
N VAL A 58 -3.20 -20.91 26.98
CA VAL A 58 -1.99 -20.54 27.75
C VAL A 58 -0.97 -21.70 27.84
N SER A 59 -1.43 -22.95 27.75
CA SER A 59 -0.57 -24.14 27.70
C SER A 59 0.33 -24.16 26.45
N ALA A 60 -0.24 -23.91 25.27
CA ALA A 60 0.49 -23.87 24.00
C ALA A 60 1.50 -22.70 23.94
N LEU A 61 1.18 -21.58 24.58
CA LEU A 61 2.10 -20.44 24.70
C LEU A 61 3.31 -20.76 25.59
N LYS A 62 3.13 -21.55 26.66
CA LYS A 62 4.24 -22.01 27.52
C LYS A 62 5.14 -23.01 26.80
N GLU A 63 4.56 -23.96 26.05
CA GLU A 63 5.27 -24.94 25.21
C GLU A 63 6.19 -24.22 24.20
N LYS A 64 5.63 -23.27 23.45
CA LYS A 64 6.35 -22.49 22.43
C LYS A 64 7.46 -21.62 23.04
N ARG A 65 7.23 -21.04 24.23
CA ARG A 65 8.26 -20.29 24.94
C ARG A 65 9.43 -21.19 25.35
N LYS A 66 9.14 -22.41 25.82
CA LYS A 66 10.15 -23.37 26.25
C LYS A 66 11.02 -23.87 25.08
N SER A 67 10.45 -24.01 23.88
CA SER A 67 11.21 -24.40 22.69
C SER A 67 12.10 -23.29 22.13
N MET A 68 11.82 -22.02 22.45
CA MET A 68 12.56 -20.86 21.95
C MET A 68 13.76 -20.47 22.83
N ILE A 69 13.81 -20.99 24.07
CA ILE A 69 14.87 -20.74 25.05
C ILE A 69 15.91 -21.90 25.07
N LYS A 70 15.63 -22.99 24.34
CA LYS A 70 16.53 -24.14 24.17
C LYS A 70 17.36 -23.97 22.91
#